data_AF-A0A2I2Y1R2-F1
#
_entry.id   AF-A0A2I2Y1R2-F1
#
_cell.length_a   1.000
_cell.length_b   1.000
_cell.length_c   1.000
_cell.angle_alpha   90.00
_cell.angle_beta   90.00
_cell.angle_gamma   90.00
#
_symmetry.space_group_name_H-M   'P 1'
#
loop_
_entity.id
_entity.type
_entity.pdbx_description
1 polymer ?
#
loop_
_entity_poly.entity_id
_entity_poly.type
_entity_poly.pdbx_seq_one_letter_code
_entity_poly.pdbx_strand_id
1 'polypeptide(L)'
;MLEASAENILQQDFCHAIKVGVKYTQQIIQGIQQLVKEIGVTKRTPQKLFTPSQEIVKHAHKLTMERLYAVFTDYEHDKISRDEAVNKIRLDTEEQLKEIFPEKRFLCLHQHPVLCMRQETSLLKSARMIRSSN
;
A
#
# COMPACT_ATOMS: atom_id res chain seq x y z
N MET A 1 10.99 -2.46 11.42
CA MET A 1 11.37 -3.83 11.01
C MET A 1 11.63 -4.61 12.29
N LEU A 2 11.15 -5.84 12.41
CA LEU A 2 11.41 -6.72 13.54
C LEU A 2 12.01 -8.01 13.00
N GLU A 3 13.13 -8.43 13.57
CA GLU A 3 13.80 -9.69 13.28
C GLU A 3 14.21 -10.28 14.63
N ALA A 4 13.89 -11.56 14.86
CA ALA A 4 14.09 -12.19 16.15
C ALA A 4 14.28 -13.71 16.00
N SER A 5 15.10 -14.26 16.91
CA SER A 5 15.19 -15.69 17.21
C SER A 5 14.99 -15.84 18.72
N ALA A 6 14.26 -16.87 19.15
CA ALA A 6 13.94 -17.07 20.57
C ALA A 6 13.81 -18.56 20.91
N GLU A 7 14.20 -18.95 22.12
CA GLU A 7 14.16 -20.33 22.61
C GLU A 7 12.78 -20.65 23.21
N ASN A 8 11.76 -20.72 22.34
CA ASN A 8 10.38 -21.09 22.71
C ASN A 8 9.82 -20.35 23.95
N ILE A 9 10.03 -19.03 23.98
CA ILE A 9 9.58 -18.18 25.08
C ILE A 9 8.07 -17.90 25.01
N LEU A 10 7.50 -17.45 26.13
CA LEU A 10 6.10 -17.05 26.18
C LEU A 10 5.83 -15.82 25.30
N GLN A 11 4.64 -15.76 24.69
CA GLN A 11 4.22 -14.62 23.87
C GLN A 11 4.25 -13.31 24.66
N GLN A 12 3.91 -13.34 25.95
CA GLN A 12 3.94 -12.17 26.82
C GLN A 12 5.35 -11.57 26.90
N ASP A 13 6.36 -12.41 27.07
CA ASP A 13 7.77 -11.99 27.19
C ASP A 13 8.28 -11.46 25.85
N PHE A 14 7.92 -12.12 24.75
CA PHE A 14 8.24 -11.64 23.41
C PHE A 14 7.61 -10.26 23.13
N CYS A 15 6.33 -10.06 23.46
CA CYS A 15 5.66 -8.78 23.32
C CYS A 15 6.26 -7.71 24.23
N HIS A 16 6.68 -8.06 25.45
CA HIS A 16 7.35 -7.15 26.35
C HIS A 16 8.70 -6.71 25.78
N ALA A 17 9.50 -7.64 25.25
CA ALA A 17 10.77 -7.35 24.59
C ALA A 17 10.61 -6.36 23.43
N ILE A 18 9.56 -6.52 22.61
CA ILE A 18 9.24 -5.57 21.53
C ILE A 18 8.93 -4.17 22.09
N LYS A 19 8.08 -4.07 23.12
CA LYS A 19 7.72 -2.79 23.74
C LYS A 19 8.95 -2.06 24.28
N VAL A 20 9.82 -2.80 24.95
CA VAL A 20 11.08 -2.29 25.49
C VAL A 20 12.03 -1.86 24.35
N GLY A 21 12.16 -2.66 23.29
CA GLY A 21 12.96 -2.32 22.12
C GLY A 21 12.50 -1.00 21.46
N VAL A 22 11.20 -0.84 21.25
CA VAL A 22 10.64 0.40 20.69
C VAL A 22 10.94 1.62 21.58
N LYS A 23 10.84 1.46 22.92
CA LYS A 23 11.19 2.52 23.87
C LYS A 23 12.64 3.00 23.69
N TYR A 24 13.59 2.09 23.48
CA TYR A 24 14.99 2.46 23.27
C TYR A 24 15.23 3.09 21.89
N THR A 25 14.58 2.58 20.84
CA THR A 25 14.69 3.21 19.51
C THR A 25 14.21 4.66 19.52
N GLN A 26 13.22 5.01 20.36
CA GLN A 26 12.72 6.37 20.48
C GLN A 26 13.79 7.34 21.01
N GLN A 27 14.65 6.88 21.93
CA GLN A 27 15.77 7.68 22.45
C GLN A 27 16.81 7.94 21.36
N ILE A 28 17.13 6.91 20.57
CA ILE A 28 18.04 7.05 19.41
C ILE A 28 17.46 8.04 18.39
N ILE A 29 16.17 7.94 18.08
CA ILE A 29 15.48 8.87 17.17
C ILE A 29 15.58 10.31 17.68
N GLN A 30 15.39 10.56 18.98
CA GLN A 30 15.53 11.89 19.56
C GLN A 30 16.95 12.44 19.40
N GLY A 31 17.97 11.61 19.63
CA GLY A 31 19.37 11.98 19.39
C GLY A 31 19.64 12.33 17.92
N ILE A 32 19.16 11.52 16.99
CA ILE A 32 19.29 11.79 15.54
C ILE A 32 18.55 13.08 15.15
N GLN A 33 17.35 13.31 15.69
CA GLN A 33 16.59 14.54 15.43
C GLN A 33 17.32 15.78 15.94
N GLN A 34 17.95 15.70 17.11
CA GLN A 34 18.77 16.78 17.65
C GLN A 34 19.98 17.06 16.74
N LEU A 35 20.67 16.00 16.31
CA LEU A 35 21.79 16.12 15.38
C LEU A 35 21.36 16.73 14.03
N VAL A 36 20.23 16.30 13.48
CA VAL A 36 19.68 16.87 12.24
C VAL A 36 19.29 18.34 12.40
N LYS A 37 18.87 18.79 13.59
CA LYS A 37 18.63 20.22 13.84
C LYS A 37 19.91 21.04 13.87
N GLU A 38 20.98 20.48 14.42
CA GLU A 38 22.27 21.18 14.60
C GLU A 38 23.09 21.25 13.31
N ILE A 39 23.18 20.14 12.57
CA ILE A 39 24.08 19.99 11.42
C ILE A 39 23.37 19.50 10.15
N GLY A 40 22.05 19.39 10.17
CA GLY A 40 21.30 18.82 9.04
C GLY A 40 21.41 19.65 7.77
N VAL A 41 21.73 18.98 6.66
CA VAL A 41 21.69 19.57 5.34
C VAL A 41 20.25 19.64 4.84
N THR A 42 19.88 20.75 4.21
CA THR A 42 18.58 20.93 3.55
C THR A 42 18.30 19.75 2.63
N LYS A 43 17.16 19.08 2.84
CA LYS A 43 16.73 17.98 1.97
C LYS A 43 16.58 18.52 0.54
N ARG A 44 17.19 17.83 -0.42
CA ARG A 44 17.00 18.13 -1.84
C ARG A 44 15.51 18.16 -2.17
N THR A 45 15.07 19.16 -2.91
CA THR A 45 13.76 19.17 -3.53
C THR A 45 13.82 18.28 -4.76
N PRO A 46 13.14 17.12 -4.78
CA PRO A 46 13.12 16.30 -5.98
C PRO A 46 12.43 17.09 -7.10
N GLN A 47 13.04 17.13 -8.29
CA GLN A 47 12.52 17.87 -9.43
C GLN A 47 11.11 17.40 -9.84
N LYS A 48 10.79 16.14 -9.60
CA LYS A 48 9.46 15.57 -9.86
C LYS A 48 9.16 14.45 -8.88
N LEU A 49 8.04 14.57 -8.17
CA LEU A 49 7.42 13.46 -7.47
C LEU A 49 6.52 12.72 -8.45
N PHE A 50 6.80 11.44 -8.70
CA PHE A 50 5.95 10.59 -9.52
C PHE A 50 4.74 10.16 -8.70
N THR A 51 3.81 11.08 -8.48
CA THR A 51 2.51 10.80 -7.86
C THR A 51 1.44 11.03 -8.93
N PRO A 52 0.45 10.14 -9.07
CA PRO A 52 -0.55 10.30 -10.09
C PRO A 52 -1.48 11.45 -9.68
N SER A 53 -1.90 12.27 -10.64
CA SER A 53 -2.87 13.33 -10.35
C SER A 53 -4.16 12.71 -9.83
N GLN A 54 -4.79 13.35 -8.84
CA GLN A 54 -6.02 12.83 -8.23
C GLN A 54 -7.15 12.56 -9.24
N GLU A 55 -7.21 13.34 -10.33
CA GLU A 55 -8.16 13.14 -11.42
C GLU A 55 -8.02 11.77 -12.07
N ILE A 56 -6.80 11.39 -12.50
CA ILE A 56 -6.53 10.07 -13.08
C ILE A 56 -6.94 8.97 -12.10
N VAL A 57 -6.61 9.12 -10.82
CA VAL A 57 -6.96 8.13 -9.79
C VAL A 57 -8.47 7.97 -9.66
N LYS A 58 -9.24 9.07 -9.69
CA LYS A 58 -10.71 9.03 -9.64
C LYS A 58 -11.31 8.36 -10.88
N HIS A 59 -10.82 8.69 -12.07
CA HIS A 59 -11.28 8.07 -13.32
C HIS A 59 -10.97 6.58 -13.35
N ALA A 60 -9.73 6.21 -13.04
CA ALA A 60 -9.30 4.82 -12.95
C ALA A 60 -10.12 4.02 -11.92
N HIS A 61 -10.40 4.61 -10.75
CA HIS A 61 -11.27 4.00 -9.75
C HIS A 61 -12.67 3.75 -10.30
N LYS A 62 -13.29 4.73 -10.96
CA LYS A 62 -14.62 4.56 -11.56
C LYS A 62 -14.66 3.43 -12.59
N LEU A 63 -13.61 3.27 -13.39
CA LEU A 63 -13.53 2.25 -14.45
C LEU A 63 -13.29 0.82 -13.90
N THR A 64 -12.64 0.71 -12.73
CA THR A 64 -12.14 -0.59 -12.23
C THR A 64 -12.87 -1.11 -11.01
N MET A 65 -13.52 -0.24 -10.23
CA MET A 65 -14.10 -0.58 -8.92
C MET A 65 -15.01 -1.82 -8.98
N GLU A 66 -15.97 -1.85 -9.88
CA GLU A 66 -16.95 -2.94 -9.98
C GLU A 66 -16.30 -4.25 -10.44
N ARG A 67 -15.40 -4.17 -11.42
CA ARG A 67 -14.69 -5.33 -11.99
C ARG A 67 -13.73 -5.95 -10.99
N LEU A 68 -12.97 -5.12 -10.26
CA LEU A 68 -12.08 -5.58 -9.19
C LEU A 68 -12.87 -6.13 -8.01
N TYR A 69 -14.01 -5.53 -7.66
CA TYR A 69 -14.88 -6.06 -6.62
C TYR A 69 -15.31 -7.49 -6.95
N ALA A 70 -15.83 -7.72 -8.16
CA ALA A 70 -16.26 -9.04 -8.62
C ALA A 70 -15.14 -10.09 -8.50
N VAL A 71 -13.94 -9.79 -9.00
CA VAL A 71 -12.78 -10.70 -8.94
C VAL A 71 -12.36 -11.00 -7.50
N PHE A 72 -12.37 -10.01 -6.60
CA PHE A 72 -11.95 -10.22 -5.20
C PHE A 72 -13.02 -10.85 -4.31
N THR A 73 -14.28 -10.85 -4.73
CA THR A 73 -15.37 -11.56 -4.04
C THR A 73 -15.63 -12.95 -4.61
N ASP A 74 -15.04 -13.29 -5.76
CA ASP A 74 -15.12 -14.63 -6.33
C ASP A 74 -14.14 -15.58 -5.63
N TYR A 75 -14.68 -16.55 -4.91
CA TYR A 75 -13.92 -17.53 -4.16
C TYR A 75 -13.45 -18.71 -5.02
N GLU A 76 -13.95 -18.84 -6.26
CA GLU A 76 -13.55 -19.92 -7.18
C GLU A 76 -12.18 -19.64 -7.83
N HIS A 77 -11.68 -18.40 -7.75
CA HIS A 77 -10.38 -18.03 -8.25
C HIS A 77 -9.22 -18.61 -7.42
N ASP A 78 -8.35 -19.37 -8.06
CA ASP A 78 -7.01 -19.67 -7.56
C ASP A 78 -6.07 -18.44 -7.67
N LYS A 79 -4.80 -18.57 -7.23
CA LYS A 79 -3.83 -17.46 -7.28
C LYS A 79 -3.60 -16.97 -8.72
N ILE A 80 -3.44 -17.89 -9.66
CA ILE A 80 -3.01 -17.58 -11.03
C ILE A 80 -4.15 -16.91 -11.80
N SER A 81 -5.34 -17.51 -11.77
CA SER A 81 -6.53 -16.98 -12.42
C SER A 81 -6.93 -15.61 -11.88
N ARG A 82 -6.73 -15.35 -10.58
CA ARG A 82 -6.96 -14.03 -9.98
C ARG A 82 -5.96 -13.00 -10.49
N ASP A 83 -4.67 -13.35 -10.51
CA ASP A 83 -3.61 -12.49 -11.03
C ASP A 83 -3.86 -12.14 -12.52
N GLU A 84 -4.30 -13.12 -13.31
CA GLU A 84 -4.68 -12.94 -14.72
C GLU A 84 -5.91 -12.05 -14.90
N ALA A 85 -6.98 -12.27 -14.12
CA ALA A 85 -8.20 -11.47 -14.17
C ALA A 85 -7.93 -10.00 -13.80
N VAL A 86 -7.14 -9.76 -12.75
CA VAL A 86 -6.70 -8.41 -12.36
C VAL A 86 -5.82 -7.79 -13.44
N ASN A 87 -4.90 -8.56 -14.03
CA ASN A 87 -4.03 -8.06 -15.09
C ASN A 87 -4.81 -7.67 -16.36
N LYS A 88 -5.87 -8.42 -16.69
CA LYS A 88 -6.78 -8.06 -17.79
C LYS A 88 -7.48 -6.73 -17.52
N ILE A 89 -8.04 -6.54 -16.32
CA ILE A 89 -8.66 -5.27 -15.90
C ILE A 89 -7.65 -4.12 -16.00
N ARG A 90 -6.40 -4.36 -15.59
CA ARG A 90 -5.32 -3.36 -15.66
C ARG A 90 -5.04 -2.94 -17.11
N LEU A 91 -4.87 -3.88 -18.03
CA LEU A 91 -4.57 -3.57 -19.43
C LEU A 91 -5.70 -2.78 -20.09
N ASP A 92 -6.95 -3.22 -19.91
CA ASP A 92 -8.12 -2.53 -20.47
C ASP A 92 -8.24 -1.09 -19.93
N THR A 93 -7.94 -0.89 -18.64
CA THR A 93 -8.03 0.41 -18.00
C THR A 93 -6.87 1.31 -18.41
N GLU A 94 -5.66 0.77 -18.55
CA GLU A 94 -4.50 1.51 -19.06
C GLU A 94 -4.76 2.01 -20.48
N GLU A 95 -5.43 1.22 -21.33
CA GLU A 95 -5.82 1.64 -22.68
C GLU A 95 -6.84 2.79 -22.64
N GLN A 96 -7.94 2.65 -21.90
CA GLN A 96 -8.95 3.70 -21.76
C GLN A 96 -8.37 5.00 -21.15
N LEU A 97 -7.45 4.89 -20.20
CA LEU A 97 -6.81 6.07 -19.60
C LEU A 97 -5.84 6.76 -20.55
N LYS A 98 -5.19 6.04 -21.48
CA LYS A 98 -4.37 6.66 -22.53
C LYS A 98 -5.23 7.50 -23.48
N GLU A 99 -6.41 7.01 -23.84
CA GLU A 99 -7.35 7.73 -24.69
C GLU A 99 -7.85 9.02 -24.01
N ILE A 100 -8.19 8.96 -22.72
CA ILE A 100 -8.71 10.10 -21.97
C ILE A 100 -7.60 11.13 -21.65
N PHE A 101 -6.35 10.68 -21.44
CA PHE A 101 -5.23 11.53 -21.04
C PHE A 101 -4.00 11.35 -21.94
N PRO A 102 -4.06 11.74 -23.22
CA PRO A 102 -2.98 11.50 -24.20
C PRO A 102 -1.68 12.24 -23.88
N GLU A 103 -1.75 13.38 -23.19
CA GLU A 103 -0.59 14.21 -22.87
C GLU A 103 0.17 13.77 -21.60
N LYS A 104 -0.44 12.92 -20.75
CA LYS A 104 0.18 12.52 -19.48
C LYS A 104 1.14 11.35 -19.71
N ARG A 105 2.44 11.59 -19.47
CA ARG A 105 3.52 10.60 -19.64
C ARG A 105 3.16 9.28 -18.93
N PHE A 106 3.22 8.19 -19.71
CA PHE A 106 2.85 6.80 -19.36
C PHE A 106 3.37 6.28 -18.00
N LEU A 107 4.50 6.81 -17.51
CA LEU A 107 5.07 6.46 -16.20
C LEU A 107 4.15 6.71 -14.99
N CYS A 108 3.16 7.61 -15.07
CA CYS A 108 2.20 7.80 -13.98
C CYS A 108 1.10 6.72 -13.93
N LEU A 109 0.86 5.97 -15.02
CA LEU A 109 -0.25 5.02 -15.13
C LEU A 109 0.08 3.64 -14.54
N HIS A 110 1.35 3.24 -14.54
CA HIS A 110 1.82 2.01 -13.86
C HIS A 110 1.72 2.06 -12.32
N GLN A 111 1.21 3.15 -11.73
CA GLN A 111 0.85 3.21 -10.31
C GLN A 111 -0.58 2.70 -10.02
N HIS A 112 -1.21 2.04 -10.97
CA HIS A 112 -2.43 1.23 -10.77
C HIS A 112 -2.41 0.27 -9.56
N PRO A 113 -1.26 -0.28 -9.08
CA PRO A 113 -1.22 -1.06 -7.85
C PRO A 113 -1.83 -0.34 -6.65
N VAL A 114 -1.82 1.00 -6.62
CA VAL A 114 -2.43 1.78 -5.53
C VAL A 114 -3.94 1.57 -5.45
N LEU A 115 -4.64 1.42 -6.59
CA LEU A 115 -6.09 1.20 -6.62
C LEU A 115 -6.44 -0.23 -6.22
N CYS A 116 -5.72 -1.21 -6.76
CA CYS A 116 -5.85 -2.62 -6.41
C CYS A 116 -5.67 -2.85 -4.89
N MET A 117 -4.57 -2.32 -4.33
CA MET A 117 -4.27 -2.42 -2.90
C MET A 117 -5.29 -1.69 -2.02
N ARG A 118 -5.83 -0.54 -2.48
CA ARG A 118 -6.90 0.17 -1.75
C ARG A 118 -8.18 -0.63 -1.68
N GLN A 119 -8.53 -1.36 -2.75
CA GLN A 119 -9.72 -2.18 -2.77
C GLN A 119 -9.59 -3.40 -1.86
N GLU A 120 -8.48 -4.13 -1.96
CA GLU A 120 -8.19 -5.27 -1.07
C GLU A 120 -8.21 -4.85 0.40
N THR A 121 -7.58 -3.72 0.75
CA THR A 121 -7.59 -3.22 2.14
C THR A 121 -8.97 -2.75 2.59
N SER A 122 -9.81 -2.19 1.70
CA SER A 122 -11.19 -1.83 2.00
C SER A 122 -12.08 -3.06 2.23
N LEU A 123 -11.93 -4.09 1.38
CA LEU A 123 -12.61 -5.38 1.50
C LEU A 123 -12.18 -6.11 2.77
N LEU A 124 -10.89 -6.12 3.10
CA LEU A 124 -10.39 -6.72 4.34
C LEU A 124 -10.86 -5.97 5.59
N LYS A 125 -10.99 -4.63 5.54
CA LYS A 125 -11.55 -3.83 6.65
C LYS A 125 -13.04 -4.13 6.87
N SER A 126 -13.82 -4.21 5.79
CA SER A 126 -15.24 -4.57 5.86
C SER A 126 -15.43 -6.02 6.31
N ALA A 127 -14.62 -6.96 5.83
CA ALA A 127 -14.63 -8.35 6.29
C ALA A 127 -14.18 -8.51 7.76
N ARG A 128 -13.23 -7.70 8.25
CA ARG A 128 -12.84 -7.68 9.67
C ARG A 128 -13.96 -7.17 10.59
N MET A 129 -14.74 -6.18 10.18
CA MET A 129 -15.88 -5.69 10.98
C MET A 129 -16.96 -6.76 11.16
N ILE A 130 -17.13 -7.66 10.18
CA ILE A 130 -18.07 -8.78 10.28
C ILE A 130 -17.58 -9.83 11.29
N ARG A 131 -16.26 -10.04 11.44
CA ARG A 131 -15.69 -11.01 12.40
C ARG A 131 -15.55 -10.48 13.83
N SER A 132 -15.60 -9.18 14.08
CA SER A 132 -15.56 -8.61 15.44
C SER A 132 -16.94 -8.47 16.08
N SER A 133 -18.00 -8.90 15.39
CA SER A 133 -19.39 -8.76 15.82
C SER A 133 -20.05 -10.11 16.19
N ASN A 134 -19.26 -11.18 16.31
CA ASN A 134 -19.68 -12.51 16.80
C ASN A 134 -18.82 -12.91 17.99
#